data_AF-X0WHD8-F1
#
_entry.id   AF-X0WHD8-F1
#
_cell.length_a   1.000
_cell.length_b   1.000
_cell.length_c   1.000
_cell.angle_alpha   90.00
_cell.angle_beta   90.00
_cell.angle_gamma   90.00
#
_symmetry.space_group_name_H-M   'P 1'
#
loop_
_entity.id
_entity.type
_entity.pdbx_description
1 polymer ?
#
loop_
_entity_poly.entity_id
_entity_poly.type
_entity_poly.pdbx_seq_one_letter_code
_entity_poly.pdbx_strand_id
1 'polypeptide(L)' 'LLRIKKLLKTPILIDLRNLYEPEKVKSLGFIYEGVGRW' A
#
# COMPACT_ATOMS: atom_id res chain seq x y z
N LEU A 1 3.92 5.13 -6.84
CA LEU A 1 3.76 5.00 -5.37
C LEU A 1 4.56 6.04 -4.58
N LEU A 2 5.87 6.19 -4.75
CA LEU A 2 6.69 7.12 -3.94
C LEU A 2 6.24 8.59 -3.98
N ARG A 3 5.79 9.10 -5.14
CA ARG A 3 5.22 10.46 -5.24
C ARG A 3 3.91 10.59 -4.46
N ILE A 4 3.04 9.59 -4.56
CA ILE A 4 1.75 9.56 -3.85
C ILE A 4 1.98 9.52 -2.34
N LYS A 5 2.99 8.76 -1.87
CA LYS A 5 3.36 8.67 -0.45
C LYS A 5 3.58 10.05 0.17
N LYS A 6 4.31 10.92 -0.53
CA LYS A 6 4.64 12.29 -0.06
C LYS A 6 3.42 13.22 -0.01
N LEU A 7 2.35 12.88 -0.71
CA LEU A 7 1.11 13.67 -0.77
C LEU A 7 0.09 13.22 0.29
N LEU A 8 0.27 12.03 0.89
CA LEU A 8 -0.64 11.50 1.90
C LEU A 8 -0.17 11.91 3.30
N LYS A 9 -1.12 12.36 4.13
CA LYS A 9 -0.88 12.60 5.58
C LYS A 9 -0.53 11.29 6.30
N THR A 10 -1.19 10.20 5.92
CA THR A 10 -0.91 8.84 6.39
C THR A 10 -0.85 7.91 5.18
N PRO A 11 0.27 7.22 4.91
CA PRO A 11 0.47 6.46 3.69
C PRO A 11 -0.17 5.06 3.76
N ILE A 12 -1.50 5.00 3.83
CA ILE A 12 -2.27 3.74 3.80
C ILE A 12 -2.67 3.44 2.35
N LEU A 13 -2.37 2.24 1.87
CA LEU A 13 -2.78 1.72 0.57
C LEU A 13 -3.76 0.57 0.77
N ILE A 14 -5.04 0.84 0.49
CA ILE A 14 -6.11 -0.16 0.51
C ILE A 14 -6.28 -0.70 -0.91
N ASP A 15 -6.00 -1.98 -1.11
CA ASP A 15 -6.08 -2.64 -2.40
C ASP A 15 -7.20 -3.68 -2.41
N LEU A 16 -8.32 -3.30 -3.03
CA LEU A 16 -9.51 -4.14 -3.13
C LEU A 16 -9.40 -5.23 -4.21
N ARG A 17 -8.36 -5.17 -5.06
CA ARG A 17 -8.18 -6.09 -6.19
C ARG A 17 -6.87 -6.87 -6.12
N ASN A 18 -6.07 -6.67 -5.07
CA ASN A 18 -4.79 -7.35 -4.87
C ASN A 18 -3.81 -7.20 -6.05
N LEU A 19 -3.82 -6.03 -6.68
CA LEU A 19 -2.96 -5.69 -7.82
C LEU A 19 -1.49 -5.52 -7.43
N TYR A 20 -1.20 -5.20 -6.16
CA TYR A 20 0.16 -4.99 -5.69
C TYR A 20 0.69 -6.16 -4.87
N GLU A 21 2.00 -6.34 -4.91
CA GLU A 21 2.72 -7.27 -4.02
C GLU A 21 2.88 -6.63 -2.63
N PRO A 22 2.35 -7.21 -1.53
CA PRO A 22 2.37 -6.59 -0.21
C PRO A 22 3.78 -6.23 0.26
N GLU A 23 4.76 -7.11 0.08
CA GLU A 23 6.14 -6.88 0.53
C GLU A 23 6.81 -5.72 -0.20
N LYS A 24 6.48 -5.55 -1.49
CA LYS A 24 6.95 -4.41 -2.28
C LYS A 24 6.29 -3.11 -1.81
N VAL A 25 5.01 -3.12 -1.44
CA VAL A 25 4.33 -1.91 -0.96
C VAL A 25 4.81 -1.52 0.45
N LYS A 26 4.98 -2.51 1.34
CA LYS A 26 5.51 -2.31 2.69
C LYS A 26 6.94 -1.80 2.70
N SER A 27 7.81 -2.32 1.83
CA SER A 27 9.20 -1.82 1.68
C SER A 27 9.26 -0.39 1.16
N LEU A 28 8.25 0.08 0.41
CA LEU A 28 8.09 1.50 0.07
C LEU A 28 7.57 2.35 1.25
N GLY A 29 7.29 1.72 2.39
CA GLY A 29 6.84 2.29 3.66
C GLY A 29 5.39 2.77 3.64
N PHE A 30 4.54 2.10 2.86
CA PHE A 30 3.09 2.20 2.98
C PHE A 30 2.57 1.15 3.97
N ILE A 31 1.49 1.48 4.66
CA ILE A 31 0.66 0.49 5.35
C ILE A 31 -0.23 -0.13 4.27
N TYR A 32 -0.11 -1.43 4.01
CA TYR A 32 -0.84 -2.12 2.95
C TYR A 32 -1.95 -2.98 3.54
N GLU A 33 -3.17 -2.80 3.03
CA GLU A 33 -4.34 -3.62 3.37
C GLU A 33 -4.92 -4.20 2.07
N GLY A 34 -4.90 -5.53 1.95
CA GLY A 34 -5.44 -6.27 0.81
C GLY A 34 -6.65 -7.09 1.20
N VAL A 35 -7.61 -7.25 0.29
CA VAL A 35 -8.80 -8.07 0.57
C VAL A 35 -8.45 -9.56 0.50
N GLY A 36 -8.79 -10.32 1.54
CA GLY A 36 -8.57 -11.78 1.55
C GLY A 36 -7.10 -12.18 1.69
N ARG A 37 -6.24 -11.25 2.14
CA ARG A 37 -4.83 -11.49 2.46
C ARG A 37 -4.66 -11.36 3.98
N TRP A 38 -5.18 -12.35 4.69
CA TRP A 38 -5.10 -12.49 6.15
C TRP A 38 -4.12 -13.58 6.52
#